data_AF-A0A5N5GXI2-F1
#
_entry.id   AF-A0A5N5GXI2-F1
#
_cell.length_a   1.000
_cell.length_b   1.000
_cell.length_c   1.000
_cell.angle_alpha   90.00
_cell.angle_beta   90.00
_cell.angle_gamma   90.00
#
_symmetry.space_group_name_H-M   'P 1'
#
loop_
_entity.id
_entity.type
_entity.pdbx_description
1 polymer ?
#
loop_
_entity_poly.entity_id
_entity_poly.type
_entity_poly.pdbx_seq_one_letter_code
_entity_poly.pdbx_strand_id
1 'polypeptide(L)'
;MSVLLKKWIPAIKEQWVVVKDAVELHVISLSNTTIEVYEVSKTTIAPHVIKAQEVVDLYFQEAKRFSEPYVDLLTTVTKPHVDKAVIAYEKFLKSASTYHHQVQGTVKDLLKRHELTRPLATKELEWFAASALVALLIIILFRIFSSLFWLYKD
;
A
#
# COMPACT_ATOMS: atom_id res chain seq x y z
N MET A 1 15.90 29.80 71.17
CA MET A 1 15.62 29.34 69.78
C MET A 1 16.49 28.16 69.34
N SER A 2 17.80 28.13 69.65
CA SER A 2 18.75 27.12 69.12
C SER A 2 18.58 25.67 69.63
N VAL A 3 18.06 25.47 70.85
CA VAL A 3 17.90 24.12 71.45
C VAL A 3 16.71 23.36 70.85
N LEU A 4 15.63 24.07 70.51
CA LEU A 4 14.43 23.46 69.90
C LEU A 4 14.73 22.97 68.48
N LEU A 5 15.39 23.78 67.65
CA LEU A 5 15.83 23.39 66.31
C LEU A 5 16.71 22.13 66.32
N LYS A 6 17.64 22.01 67.28
CA LYS A 6 18.49 20.82 67.43
C LYS A 6 17.73 19.54 67.77
N LYS A 7 16.53 19.62 68.37
CA LYS A 7 15.70 18.46 68.74
C LYS A 7 14.74 18.04 67.61
N TRP A 8 14.18 18.99 66.88
CA TRP A 8 13.21 18.70 65.82
C TRP A 8 13.85 18.19 64.53
N ILE A 9 15.06 18.67 64.19
CA ILE A 9 15.77 18.24 62.98
C ILE A 9 16.04 16.71 62.98
N PRO A 10 16.56 16.10 64.07
CA PRO A 10 16.71 14.65 64.15
C PRO A 10 15.39 13.89 64.08
N ALA A 11 14.34 14.36 64.78
CA ALA A 11 13.03 13.70 64.78
C ALA A 11 12.39 13.67 63.38
N ILE A 12 12.49 14.77 62.63
CA ILE A 12 12.02 14.82 61.23
C ILE A 12 12.84 13.88 60.35
N LYS A 13 14.16 13.80 60.57
CA LYS A 13 15.04 12.89 59.82
C LYS A 13 14.68 11.43 60.07
N GLU A 14 14.42 11.04 61.31
CA GLU A 14 13.99 9.68 61.68
C GLU A 14 12.63 9.34 61.07
N GLN A 15 11.65 10.25 61.16
CA GLN A 15 10.34 10.06 60.53
C GLN A 15 10.43 9.94 59.00
N TRP A 16 11.33 10.71 58.36
CA TRP A 16 11.55 10.62 56.92
C TRP A 16 12.12 9.27 56.48
N VAL A 17 13.00 8.67 57.29
CA VAL A 17 13.53 7.32 57.03
C VAL A 17 12.41 6.28 57.11
N VAL A 18 11.56 6.33 58.14
CA VAL A 18 10.42 5.40 58.29
C VAL A 18 9.45 5.51 57.11
N VAL A 19 9.14 6.74 56.68
CA VAL A 19 8.28 6.96 55.50
C VAL A 19 8.93 6.42 54.23
N LYS A 20 10.23 6.67 54.04
CA LYS A 20 10.97 6.16 52.89
C LYS A 20 10.93 4.62 52.84
N ASP A 21 11.21 3.96 53.95
CA ASP A 21 11.25 2.50 54.02
C ASP A 21 9.86 1.89 53.76
N ALA A 22 8.80 2.49 54.32
CA ALA A 22 7.43 2.06 54.06
C ALA A 22 7.05 2.22 52.57
N VAL A 23 7.38 3.35 51.96
CA VAL A 23 7.14 3.58 50.53
C VAL A 23 7.93 2.60 49.67
N GLU A 24 9.20 2.35 49.99
CA GLU A 24 10.06 1.40 49.28
C GLU A 24 9.48 -0.02 49.34
N LEU A 25 9.02 -0.47 50.51
CA LEU A 25 8.35 -1.76 50.66
C LEU A 25 7.06 -1.86 49.84
N HIS A 26 6.23 -0.82 49.81
CA HIS A 26 5.00 -0.82 49.01
C HIS A 26 5.28 -0.84 47.50
N VAL A 27 6.30 -0.12 47.05
CA VAL A 27 6.73 -0.12 45.64
C VAL A 27 7.23 -1.51 45.24
N ILE A 28 8.07 -2.14 46.07
CA ILE A 28 8.59 -3.49 45.81
C ILE A 28 7.43 -4.51 45.78
N SER A 29 6.51 -4.45 46.75
CA SER A 29 5.36 -5.36 46.79
C SER A 29 4.44 -5.19 45.58
N LEU A 30 4.11 -3.95 45.21
CA LEU A 30 3.25 -3.67 44.05
C LEU A 30 3.91 -4.13 42.75
N SER A 31 5.22 -3.93 42.62
CA SER A 31 6.01 -4.41 41.49
C SER A 31 5.93 -5.94 41.37
N ASN A 32 6.17 -6.67 42.46
CA ASN A 32 6.12 -8.13 42.47
C ASN A 32 4.72 -8.66 42.12
N THR A 33 3.67 -8.11 42.73
CA THR A 33 2.30 -8.52 42.42
C THR A 33 1.94 -8.25 40.95
N THR A 34 2.40 -7.12 40.39
CA THR A 34 2.15 -6.80 38.97
C THR A 34 2.84 -7.80 38.04
N ILE A 35 4.07 -8.19 38.35
CA ILE A 35 4.82 -9.20 37.58
C ILE A 35 4.11 -10.55 37.65
N GLU A 36 3.69 -10.99 38.84
CA GLU A 36 2.98 -12.26 39.02
C GLU A 36 1.65 -12.28 38.27
N VAL A 37 0.83 -11.23 38.40
CA VAL A 37 -0.44 -11.10 37.67
C VAL A 37 -0.21 -11.11 36.16
N TYR A 38 0.86 -10.48 35.67
CA TYR A 38 1.21 -10.48 34.26
C TYR A 38 1.62 -11.88 33.76
N GLU A 39 2.45 -12.62 34.50
CA GLU A 39 2.84 -13.98 34.11
C GLU A 39 1.66 -14.96 34.15
N VAL A 40 0.81 -14.88 35.18
CA VAL A 40 -0.40 -15.69 35.28
C VAL A 40 -1.38 -15.35 34.15
N SER A 41 -1.56 -14.06 33.83
CA SER A 41 -2.39 -13.61 32.73
C SER A 41 -1.91 -14.16 31.38
N LYS A 42 -0.61 -14.03 31.09
CA LYS A 42 -0.01 -14.57 29.86
C LYS A 42 -0.26 -16.07 29.69
N THR A 43 -0.01 -16.86 30.74
CA THR A 43 -0.19 -18.31 30.69
C THR A 43 -1.65 -18.73 30.61
N THR A 44 -2.55 -17.99 31.26
CA THR A 44 -4.00 -18.23 31.21
C THR A 44 -4.61 -17.91 29.84
N ILE A 45 -4.14 -16.83 29.19
CA ILE A 45 -4.69 -16.37 27.90
C ILE A 45 -4.10 -17.16 26.72
N ALA A 46 -2.87 -17.66 26.84
CA ALA A 46 -2.18 -18.42 25.78
C ALA A 46 -3.05 -19.51 25.10
N PRO A 47 -3.71 -20.44 25.82
CA PRO A 47 -4.54 -21.46 25.16
C PRO A 47 -5.73 -20.89 24.40
N HIS A 48 -6.28 -19.75 24.81
CA HIS A 48 -7.39 -19.09 24.11
C HIS A 48 -6.94 -18.43 22.81
N VAL A 49 -5.73 -17.83 22.81
CA VAL A 49 -5.12 -17.27 21.60
C VAL A 49 -4.80 -18.37 20.59
N ILE A 50 -4.22 -19.48 21.03
CA ILE A 50 -3.94 -20.64 20.18
C ILE A 50 -5.23 -21.16 19.55
N LYS A 51 -6.29 -21.34 20.34
CA LYS A 51 -7.59 -21.79 19.83
C LYS A 51 -8.21 -20.82 18.83
N ALA A 52 -8.10 -19.52 19.06
CA ALA A 52 -8.59 -18.51 18.12
C ALA A 52 -7.81 -18.58 16.79
N GLN A 53 -6.50 -18.78 16.86
CA GLN A 53 -5.66 -18.96 15.67
C GLN A 53 -6.03 -20.22 14.89
N GLU A 54 -6.23 -21.36 15.56
CA GLU A 54 -6.67 -22.61 14.91
C GLU A 54 -7.99 -22.44 14.17
N VAL A 55 -8.95 -21.73 14.78
CA VAL A 55 -10.24 -21.45 14.12
C VAL A 55 -10.04 -20.58 12.87
N VAL A 56 -9.24 -19.52 12.96
CA VAL A 56 -8.94 -18.65 11.81
C VAL A 56 -8.25 -19.44 10.69
N ASP A 57 -7.27 -20.28 11.03
CA ASP A 57 -6.55 -21.11 10.07
C ASP A 57 -7.49 -22.12 9.38
N LEU A 58 -8.40 -22.75 10.13
CA LEU A 58 -9.42 -23.64 9.56
C LEU A 58 -10.36 -22.92 8.59
N TYR A 59 -10.84 -21.73 8.95
CA TYR A 59 -11.68 -20.93 8.05
C TYR A 59 -10.93 -20.53 6.79
N PHE A 60 -9.65 -20.14 6.91
CA PHE A 60 -8.83 -19.79 5.76
C PHE A 60 -8.57 -21.01 4.86
N GLN A 61 -8.28 -22.17 5.44
CA GLN A 61 -8.09 -23.42 4.70
C GLN A 61 -9.36 -23.83 3.94
N GLU A 62 -10.52 -23.74 4.58
CA GLU A 62 -11.79 -24.11 3.93
C GLU A 62 -12.17 -23.10 2.83
N ALA A 63 -12.01 -21.80 3.07
CA ALA A 63 -12.22 -20.77 2.05
C ALA A 63 -11.27 -20.96 0.86
N LYS A 64 -10.00 -21.27 1.13
CA LYS A 64 -9.02 -21.59 0.08
C LYS A 64 -9.46 -22.81 -0.72
N ARG A 65 -9.82 -23.92 -0.06
CA ARG A 65 -10.30 -25.14 -0.72
C ARG A 65 -11.50 -24.89 -1.63
N PHE A 66 -12.45 -24.06 -1.20
CA PHE A 66 -13.60 -23.72 -2.02
C PHE A 66 -13.26 -22.80 -3.19
N SER A 67 -12.34 -21.85 -2.99
CA SER A 67 -11.99 -20.85 -4.00
C SER A 67 -10.96 -21.32 -5.03
N GLU A 68 -10.03 -22.21 -4.67
CA GLU A 68 -8.98 -22.75 -5.54
C GLU A 68 -9.48 -23.20 -6.92
N PRO A 69 -10.49 -24.08 -7.05
CA PRO A 69 -10.94 -24.53 -8.37
C PRO A 69 -11.49 -23.39 -9.24
N TYR A 70 -12.09 -22.36 -8.64
CA TYR A 70 -12.58 -21.19 -9.36
C TYR A 70 -11.44 -20.25 -9.76
N VAL A 71 -10.45 -20.04 -8.89
CA VAL A 71 -9.25 -19.26 -9.21
C VAL A 71 -8.44 -19.93 -10.33
N ASP A 72 -8.30 -21.26 -10.29
CA ASP A 72 -7.63 -22.03 -11.33
C ASP A 72 -8.40 -22.03 -12.64
N LEU A 73 -9.73 -22.14 -12.59
CA LEU A 73 -10.59 -22.03 -13.76
C LEU A 73 -10.49 -20.63 -14.37
N LEU A 74 -10.62 -19.57 -13.56
CA LEU A 74 -10.46 -18.20 -14.02
C LEU A 74 -9.09 -17.99 -14.64
N THR A 75 -8.02 -18.46 -13.99
CA THR A 75 -6.66 -18.34 -14.52
C THR A 75 -6.52 -19.09 -15.85
N THR A 76 -7.03 -20.31 -15.95
CA THR A 76 -6.93 -21.13 -17.17
C THR A 76 -7.70 -20.52 -18.33
N VAL A 77 -8.91 -20.02 -18.08
CA VAL A 77 -9.74 -19.38 -19.09
C VAL A 77 -9.17 -18.03 -19.49
N THR A 78 -8.83 -17.17 -18.54
CA THR A 78 -8.45 -15.78 -18.83
C THR A 78 -7.01 -15.62 -19.33
N LYS A 79 -6.06 -16.44 -18.87
CA LYS A 79 -4.64 -16.35 -19.24
C LYS A 79 -4.39 -16.27 -20.75
N PRO A 80 -4.90 -17.19 -21.62
CA PRO A 80 -4.67 -17.09 -23.05
C PRO A 80 -5.30 -15.83 -23.68
N HIS A 81 -6.37 -15.28 -23.11
CA HIS A 81 -7.01 -14.07 -23.61
C HIS A 81 -6.26 -12.81 -23.20
N VAL A 82 -5.80 -12.74 -21.95
CA VAL A 82 -4.97 -11.65 -21.43
C VAL A 82 -3.64 -11.60 -22.19
N ASP A 83 -2.96 -12.74 -22.36
CA ASP A 83 -1.70 -12.82 -23.09
C ASP A 83 -1.86 -12.35 -24.55
N LYS A 84 -2.93 -12.80 -25.23
CA LYS A 84 -3.24 -12.34 -26.60
C LYS A 84 -3.53 -10.85 -26.66
N ALA A 85 -4.27 -10.30 -25.70
CA ALA A 85 -4.59 -8.88 -25.64
C ALA A 85 -3.31 -8.04 -25.43
N VAL A 86 -2.40 -8.48 -24.54
CA VAL A 86 -1.12 -7.83 -24.30
C VAL A 86 -0.26 -7.84 -25.56
N ILE A 87 -0.12 -8.98 -26.23
CA ILE A 87 0.67 -9.10 -27.46
C ILE A 87 0.08 -8.24 -28.59
N ALA A 88 -1.24 -8.23 -28.75
CA ALA A 88 -1.92 -7.41 -29.76
C ALA A 88 -1.70 -5.92 -29.49
N TYR A 89 -1.80 -5.49 -28.23
CA TYR A 89 -1.55 -4.12 -27.83
C TYR A 89 -0.09 -3.71 -28.05
N GLU A 90 0.88 -4.57 -27.73
CA GLU A 90 2.30 -4.31 -27.98
C GLU A 90 2.60 -4.13 -29.47
N LYS A 91 2.05 -5.00 -30.33
CA LYS A 91 2.17 -4.87 -31.80
C LYS A 91 1.55 -3.59 -32.31
N PHE A 92 0.37 -3.24 -31.79
CA PHE A 92 -0.31 -2.00 -32.14
C PHE A 92 0.52 -0.77 -31.76
N LEU A 93 1.07 -0.72 -30.55
CA LEU A 93 1.93 0.38 -30.12
C LEU A 93 3.21 0.50 -30.96
N LYS A 94 3.86 -0.62 -31.28
CA LYS A 94 5.05 -0.63 -32.17
C LYS A 94 4.72 -0.10 -33.56
N SER A 95 3.57 -0.52 -34.11
CA SER A 95 3.11 -0.05 -35.42
C SER A 95 2.77 1.44 -35.39
N ALA A 96 2.02 1.90 -34.39
CA ALA A 96 1.67 3.31 -34.22
C ALA A 96 2.92 4.19 -34.05
N SER A 97 3.89 3.76 -33.24
CA SER A 97 5.17 4.46 -33.06
C SER A 97 5.96 4.55 -34.37
N THR A 98 6.04 3.45 -35.12
CA THR A 98 6.71 3.41 -36.43
C THR A 98 6.05 4.36 -37.43
N TYR A 99 4.72 4.31 -37.52
CA TYR A 99 3.95 5.19 -38.42
C TYR A 99 4.10 6.66 -38.02
N HIS A 100 4.06 6.96 -36.72
CA HIS A 100 4.27 8.31 -36.22
C HIS A 100 5.64 8.86 -36.61
N HIS A 101 6.70 8.07 -36.45
CA HIS A 101 8.05 8.45 -36.90
C HIS A 101 8.15 8.67 -38.41
N GLN A 102 7.46 7.86 -39.22
CA GLN A 102 7.42 8.05 -40.67
C GLN A 102 6.73 9.37 -41.04
N VAL A 103 5.53 9.62 -40.51
CA VAL A 103 4.78 10.85 -40.75
C VAL A 103 5.57 12.08 -40.30
N GLN A 104 6.18 12.01 -39.12
CA GLN A 104 7.05 13.06 -38.58
C GLN A 104 8.22 13.36 -39.53
N GLY A 105 8.89 12.33 -40.05
CA GLY A 105 9.95 12.46 -41.03
C GLY A 105 9.48 13.11 -42.33
N THR A 106 8.35 12.66 -42.89
CA THR A 106 7.76 13.20 -44.11
C THR A 106 7.32 14.66 -43.95
N VAL A 107 6.64 14.99 -42.85
CA VAL A 107 6.20 16.37 -42.55
C VAL A 107 7.41 17.28 -42.39
N LYS A 108 8.44 16.84 -41.64
CA LYS A 108 9.67 17.61 -41.46
C LYS A 108 10.41 17.88 -42.77
N ASP A 109 10.46 16.90 -43.67
CA ASP A 109 11.06 17.03 -44.98
C ASP A 109 10.24 17.98 -45.89
N LEU A 110 8.91 17.88 -45.90
CA LEU A 110 8.02 18.79 -46.62
C LEU A 110 8.17 20.24 -46.12
N LEU A 111 8.15 20.45 -44.80
CA LEU A 111 8.25 21.78 -44.20
C LEU A 111 9.59 22.46 -44.50
N LYS A 112 10.68 21.68 -44.60
CA LYS A 112 12.02 22.20 -44.96
C LYS A 112 12.13 22.59 -46.44
N ARG A 113 11.36 21.97 -47.33
CA ARG A 113 11.42 22.21 -48.78
C ARG A 113 10.68 23.48 -49.22
N HIS A 114 9.84 24.09 -48.39
CA HIS A 114 9.07 25.28 -48.77
C HIS A 114 9.44 26.47 -47.86
N GLU A 115 9.84 27.59 -48.45
CA GLU A 115 10.29 28.78 -47.72
C GLU A 115 9.23 29.35 -46.77
N LEU A 116 7.94 29.22 -47.11
CA LEU A 116 6.81 29.69 -46.31
C LEU A 116 6.51 28.83 -45.07
N THR A 117 6.80 27.52 -45.12
CA THR A 117 6.46 26.58 -44.03
C THR A 117 7.66 26.19 -43.17
N ARG A 118 8.87 26.59 -43.59
CA ARG A 118 10.12 26.43 -42.84
C ARG A 118 10.07 26.92 -41.38
N PRO A 119 9.41 28.04 -41.02
CA PRO A 119 9.31 28.46 -39.62
C PRO A 119 8.32 27.63 -38.78
N LEU A 120 7.47 26.79 -39.41
CA LEU A 120 6.49 25.94 -38.73
C LEU A 120 7.04 24.56 -38.32
N ALA A 121 8.26 24.21 -38.74
CA ALA A 121 8.99 22.98 -38.38
C ALA A 121 9.63 23.07 -36.99
N THR A 122 8.87 23.49 -35.99
CA THR A 122 9.32 23.66 -34.61
C THR A 122 8.98 22.43 -33.76
N LYS A 123 9.89 22.06 -32.86
CA LYS A 123 9.78 20.87 -31.97
C LYS A 123 8.51 20.85 -31.11
N GLU A 124 7.91 22.01 -30.85
CA GLU A 124 6.70 22.13 -30.02
C GLU A 124 5.45 21.57 -30.71
N LEU A 125 5.28 21.83 -32.01
CA LEU A 125 4.13 21.33 -32.78
C LEU A 125 4.21 19.80 -32.97
N GLU A 126 5.42 19.29 -33.11
CA GLU A 126 5.76 17.86 -33.15
C GLU A 126 5.36 17.17 -31.82
N TRP A 127 5.70 17.77 -30.68
CA TRP A 127 5.29 17.30 -29.35
C TRP A 127 3.77 17.34 -29.13
N PHE A 128 3.11 18.42 -29.55
CA PHE A 128 1.66 18.57 -29.43
C PHE A 128 0.89 17.55 -30.29
N ALA A 129 1.32 17.34 -31.53
CA ALA A 129 0.70 16.36 -32.43
C ALA A 129 0.88 14.93 -31.92
N ALA A 130 2.07 14.59 -31.41
CA ALA A 130 2.33 13.30 -30.77
C ALA A 130 1.43 13.08 -29.54
N SER A 131 1.32 14.10 -28.68
CA SER A 131 0.51 14.04 -27.46
C SER A 131 -0.99 13.91 -27.78
N ALA A 132 -1.48 14.60 -28.80
CA ALA A 132 -2.87 14.52 -29.24
C ALA A 132 -3.24 13.12 -29.78
N LEU A 133 -2.32 12.48 -30.52
CA LEU A 133 -2.53 11.12 -31.04
C LEU A 133 -2.63 10.08 -29.92
N VAL A 134 -1.77 10.20 -28.89
CA VAL A 134 -1.79 9.33 -27.71
C VAL A 134 -3.05 9.56 -26.87
N ALA A 135 -3.43 10.82 -26.65
CA ALA A 135 -4.65 11.16 -25.91
C ALA A 135 -5.90 10.60 -26.61
N LEU A 136 -5.98 10.69 -27.93
CA LEU A 136 -7.07 10.10 -28.71
C LEU A 136 -7.14 8.57 -28.56
N LEU A 137 -6.01 7.88 -28.57
CA LEU A 137 -5.95 6.43 -28.35
C LEU A 137 -6.42 6.03 -26.94
N ILE A 138 -6.02 6.79 -25.91
CA ILE A 138 -6.46 6.56 -24.53
C ILE A 138 -7.98 6.76 -24.41
N ILE A 139 -8.54 7.80 -25.05
CA ILE A 139 -9.99 8.08 -25.03
C ILE A 139 -10.78 6.96 -25.72
N ILE A 140 -10.32 6.46 -26.87
CA ILE A 140 -10.98 5.36 -27.60
C ILE A 140 -10.98 4.08 -26.76
N LEU A 141 -9.84 3.73 -26.16
CA LEU A 141 -9.74 2.56 -25.28
C LEU A 141 -10.66 2.71 -24.06
N PHE A 142 -10.63 3.85 -23.38
CA PHE A 142 -11.53 4.14 -22.25
C PHE A 142 -13.00 3.98 -22.63
N ARG A 143 -13.40 4.42 -23.83
CA ARG A 143 -14.78 4.33 -24.31
C ARG A 143 -15.19 2.87 -24.59
N ILE A 144 -14.32 2.07 -25.19
CA ILE A 144 -14.57 0.63 -25.43
C ILE A 144 -14.68 -0.13 -24.10
N PHE A 145 -13.75 0.10 -23.17
CA PHE A 145 -13.80 -0.50 -21.83
C PHE A 145 -15.06 -0.10 -21.06
N SER A 146 -15.45 1.18 -21.14
CA SER A 146 -16.68 1.66 -20.51
C SER A 146 -17.91 0.99 -21.11
N SER A 147 -17.98 0.81 -22.44
CA SER A 147 -19.12 0.12 -23.07
C SER A 147 -19.21 -1.37 -22.72
N LEU A 148 -18.07 -2.06 -22.57
CA LEU A 148 -18.04 -3.47 -22.17
C LEU A 148 -18.49 -3.68 -20.72
N PHE A 149 -18.15 -2.75 -19.81
CA PHE A 149 -18.58 -2.80 -18.42
C PHE A 149 -20.05 -2.38 -18.23
N TRP A 150 -20.57 -1.48 -19.07
CA TRP A 150 -21.98 -1.07 -19.01
C TRP A 150 -22.95 -2.11 -19.58
N LEU A 151 -22.54 -2.90 -20.57
CA LEU A 151 -23.35 -3.99 -21.16
C LEU A 151 -23.45 -5.26 -20.29
N TYR A 152 -22.70 -5.33 -19.18
CA TYR A 152 -22.74 -6.47 -18.24
C TYR A 152 -23.71 -6.24 -17.05
N LYS A 153 -24.47 -5.14 -17.08
CA LYS A 153 -25.40 -4.73 -16.01
C LYS A 153 -26.88 -4.90 -16.40
N ASP A 154 -27.19 -5.79 -17.34
CA ASP A 154 -28.54 -6.28 -17.65
C ASP A 154 -28.60 -7.80 -17.54
#